data_AF-A0A1Q8VK67-F1
#
_entry.id   AF-A0A1Q8VK67-F1
#
_cell.length_a   1.000
_cell.length_b   1.000
_cell.length_c   1.000
_cell.angle_alpha   90.00
_cell.angle_beta   90.00
_cell.angle_gamma   90.00
#
_symmetry.space_group_name_H-M   'P 1'
#
loop_
_entity.id
_entity.type
_entity.pdbx_description
1 polymer ?
#
loop_
_entity_poly.entity_id
_entity_poly.type
_entity_poly.pdbx_seq_one_letter_code
_entity_poly.pdbx_strand_id
1 'polypeptide(L)'
;CFVVTLYDNGKPVYVDVDDYYSDGTKDAQRRPTLMSIYERAYGKHFGFQDLTDGGWPEEDAMEVSTGTDAHHVDTWGSEPGWFGWTSPIEDHKYDDSEWKDIKDSVENGKPVVGLTNGDFSDDGTVNAASDTNGDGKIDTKNPGSNGEAPDEEGKYRLVGGDYDHDPKTKKSSHAYTVVDIDDEYVTLRNPWGWNDTPNDGRKGGGLIRITREDYEKHFAHTSIG
;
A
#
# COMPACT_ATOMS: atom_id res chain seq x y z
N CYS A 1 20.75 13.76 -16.41
CA CYS A 1 20.15 14.91 -15.69
C CYS A 1 18.67 14.89 -15.97
N PHE A 2 17.88 14.75 -14.92
CA PHE A 2 16.43 14.79 -14.90
C PHE A 2 15.98 16.01 -14.09
N VAL A 3 14.77 16.48 -14.34
CA VAL A 3 14.10 17.45 -13.46
C VAL A 3 12.87 16.73 -12.91
N VAL A 4 12.81 16.58 -11.59
CA VAL A 4 11.65 16.00 -10.90
C VAL A 4 10.79 17.14 -10.39
N THR A 5 9.50 17.06 -10.67
CA THR A 5 8.51 17.93 -10.04
C THR A 5 8.03 17.26 -8.76
N LEU A 6 8.22 17.92 -7.63
CA LEU A 6 7.60 17.63 -6.36
C LEU A 6 6.65 18.78 -6.01
N TYR A 7 5.83 18.61 -4.99
CA TYR A 7 4.99 19.66 -4.45
C TYR A 7 5.32 19.90 -2.98
N ASP A 8 5.34 21.18 -2.61
CA ASP A 8 5.59 21.63 -1.24
C ASP A 8 4.51 22.66 -0.91
N ASN A 9 3.63 22.31 0.02
CA ASN A 9 2.44 23.10 0.36
C ASN A 9 1.60 23.44 -0.91
N GLY A 10 1.34 22.42 -1.74
CA GLY A 10 0.56 22.52 -2.98
C GLY A 10 1.24 23.29 -4.12
N LYS A 11 2.50 23.72 -3.97
CA LYS A 11 3.24 24.47 -5.00
C LYS A 11 4.29 23.59 -5.67
N PRO A 12 4.42 23.63 -7.00
CA PRO A 12 5.42 22.83 -7.69
C PRO A 12 6.83 23.31 -7.36
N VAL A 13 7.69 22.37 -7.01
CA VAL A 13 9.13 22.50 -6.80
C VAL A 13 9.84 21.66 -7.85
N TYR A 14 10.78 22.25 -8.56
CA TYR A 14 11.56 21.58 -9.58
C TYR A 14 12.95 21.25 -9.03
N VAL A 15 13.26 19.97 -8.92
CA VAL A 15 14.53 19.48 -8.37
C VAL A 15 15.36 18.88 -9.48
N ASP A 16 16.50 19.50 -9.77
CA ASP A 16 17.49 18.93 -10.69
C ASP A 16 18.12 17.67 -10.06
N VAL A 17 18.12 16.56 -10.80
CA VAL A 17 18.71 15.29 -10.36
C VAL A 17 19.71 14.79 -11.41
N ASP A 18 20.96 14.74 -11.01
CA ASP A 18 22.12 14.36 -11.82
C ASP A 18 22.55 12.90 -11.62
N ASP A 19 22.11 12.27 -10.53
CA ASP A 19 22.36 10.89 -10.15
C ASP A 19 21.07 10.16 -9.69
N TYR A 20 21.18 9.19 -8.79
CA TYR A 20 20.06 8.48 -8.18
C TYR A 20 20.37 8.21 -6.70
N TYR A 21 19.34 7.93 -5.90
CA TYR A 21 19.54 7.56 -4.51
C TYR A 21 20.08 6.12 -4.43
N SER A 22 21.31 5.95 -3.92
CA SER A 22 22.01 4.66 -3.93
C SER A 22 21.30 3.57 -3.14
N ASP A 23 20.60 3.96 -2.07
CA ASP A 23 19.83 3.05 -1.22
C ASP A 23 18.35 2.96 -1.63
N GLY A 24 17.97 3.69 -2.67
CA GLY A 24 16.62 3.69 -3.22
C GLY A 24 16.21 2.39 -3.91
N THR A 25 14.99 2.41 -4.44
CA THR A 25 14.30 1.27 -5.03
C THR A 25 15.01 0.70 -6.26
N LYS A 26 15.34 -0.60 -6.25
CA LYS A 26 16.09 -1.25 -7.34
C LYS A 26 15.27 -2.34 -8.03
N ASP A 27 15.58 -2.59 -9.30
CA ASP A 27 15.04 -3.74 -10.02
C ASP A 27 15.70 -5.06 -9.57
N ALA A 28 15.23 -6.18 -10.14
CA ALA A 28 15.76 -7.52 -9.84
C ALA A 28 17.25 -7.71 -10.17
N GLN A 29 17.84 -6.86 -11.02
CA GLN A 29 19.27 -6.84 -11.33
C GLN A 29 20.04 -5.81 -10.48
N ARG A 30 19.40 -5.27 -9.43
CA ARG A 30 19.95 -4.25 -8.53
C ARG A 30 20.27 -2.92 -9.21
N ARG A 31 19.65 -2.62 -10.34
CA ARG A 31 19.80 -1.33 -11.03
C ARG A 31 18.80 -0.32 -10.45
N PRO A 32 19.16 0.98 -10.38
CA PRO A 32 18.23 2.01 -9.92
C PRO A 32 17.02 2.09 -10.85
N THR A 33 15.88 2.42 -10.25
CA THR A 33 14.60 2.59 -10.96
C THR A 33 14.28 4.08 -11.13
N LEU A 34 13.17 4.38 -11.81
CA LEU A 34 12.62 5.73 -11.81
C LEU A 34 12.37 6.23 -10.38
N MET A 35 11.93 5.35 -9.48
CA MET A 35 11.69 5.73 -8.08
C MET A 35 12.97 6.13 -7.35
N SER A 36 14.14 5.56 -7.68
CA SER A 36 15.42 6.03 -7.13
C SER A 36 15.75 7.48 -7.49
N ILE A 37 15.18 8.00 -8.59
CA ILE A 37 15.34 9.39 -9.01
C ILE A 37 14.38 10.29 -8.21
N TYR A 38 13.15 9.84 -7.97
CA TYR A 38 12.18 10.53 -7.12
C TYR A 38 12.63 10.57 -5.66
N GLU A 39 13.09 9.45 -5.08
CA GLU A 39 13.66 9.39 -3.72
C GLU A 39 14.87 10.32 -3.60
N ARG A 40 15.67 10.44 -4.66
CA ARG A 40 16.79 11.39 -4.71
C ARG A 40 16.31 12.83 -4.70
N ALA A 41 15.30 13.17 -5.50
CA ALA A 41 14.72 14.50 -5.51
C ALA A 41 14.13 14.86 -4.15
N TYR A 42 13.38 13.93 -3.55
CA TYR A 42 12.78 14.08 -2.23
C TYR A 42 13.85 14.36 -1.18
N GLY A 43 14.90 13.52 -1.11
CA GLY A 43 15.98 13.71 -0.15
C GLY A 43 16.80 14.99 -0.36
N LYS A 44 16.88 15.51 -1.59
CA LYS A 44 17.50 16.82 -1.89
C LYS A 44 16.66 18.00 -1.39
N HIS A 45 15.33 17.89 -1.39
CA HIS A 45 14.42 18.98 -1.04
C HIS A 45 14.00 18.95 0.44
N PHE A 46 13.51 17.81 0.93
CA PHE A 46 13.01 17.66 2.30
C PHE A 46 14.10 17.17 3.27
N GLY A 47 14.91 16.20 2.83
CA GLY A 47 16.05 15.70 3.60
C GLY A 47 16.25 14.20 3.42
N PHE A 48 17.50 13.73 3.41
CA PHE A 48 17.80 12.30 3.26
C PHE A 48 17.49 11.47 4.51
N GLN A 49 17.34 12.12 5.67
CA GLN A 49 17.01 11.44 6.93
C GLN A 49 15.58 10.90 6.87
N ASP A 50 14.68 11.68 6.27
CA ASP A 50 13.25 11.38 6.10
C ASP A 50 13.01 10.17 5.19
N LEU A 51 13.97 9.80 4.34
CA LEU A 51 13.89 8.58 3.52
C LEU A 51 14.04 7.29 4.34
N THR A 52 14.44 7.37 5.61
CA THR A 52 14.78 6.20 6.44
C THR A 52 14.07 6.14 7.79
N ASP A 53 13.29 7.15 8.16
CA ASP A 53 12.64 7.24 9.47
C ASP A 53 11.16 6.78 9.46
N GLY A 54 10.69 6.25 8.33
CA GLY A 54 9.26 6.06 8.09
C GLY A 54 8.54 7.39 7.87
N GLY A 55 7.30 7.34 7.41
CA GLY A 55 6.51 8.54 7.10
C GLY A 55 5.03 8.21 6.94
N TRP A 56 4.21 9.24 6.86
CA TRP A 56 2.78 9.15 6.62
C TRP A 56 2.48 9.26 5.13
N PRO A 57 1.75 8.30 4.52
CA PRO A 57 1.49 8.30 3.08
C PRO A 57 0.90 9.61 2.55
N GLU A 58 0.06 10.27 3.34
CA GLU A 58 -0.64 11.51 2.98
C GLU A 58 0.35 12.66 2.77
N GLU A 59 0.94 13.14 3.86
CA GLU A 59 1.79 14.33 3.87
C GLU A 59 3.15 14.08 3.20
N ASP A 60 3.76 12.91 3.43
CA ASP A 60 5.14 12.65 3.02
C ASP A 60 5.24 12.10 1.59
N ALA A 61 4.15 11.64 1.00
CA ALA A 61 4.18 11.02 -0.33
C ALA A 61 3.08 11.51 -1.28
N MET A 62 1.80 11.45 -0.88
CA MET A 62 0.68 11.77 -1.76
C MET A 62 0.67 13.25 -2.11
N GLU A 63 0.57 14.13 -1.10
CA GLU A 63 0.55 15.58 -1.32
C GLU A 63 1.80 16.07 -2.04
N VAL A 64 2.96 15.49 -1.71
CA VAL A 64 4.25 15.79 -2.35
C VAL A 64 4.29 15.35 -3.82
N SER A 65 3.56 14.30 -4.19
CA SER A 65 3.56 13.76 -5.56
C SER A 65 2.46 14.37 -6.44
N THR A 66 1.32 14.73 -5.85
CA THR A 66 0.12 15.19 -6.58
C THR A 66 -0.08 16.71 -6.51
N GLY A 67 0.40 17.35 -5.44
CA GLY A 67 0.10 18.75 -5.12
C GLY A 67 -1.34 18.98 -4.66
N THR A 68 -2.07 17.93 -4.34
CA THR A 68 -3.45 17.96 -3.82
C THR A 68 -3.47 17.45 -2.39
N ASP A 69 -4.34 18.04 -1.56
CA ASP A 69 -4.58 17.58 -0.19
C ASP A 69 -4.99 16.10 -0.20
N ALA A 70 -4.45 15.33 0.75
CA ALA A 70 -4.80 13.94 0.97
C ALA A 70 -5.70 13.78 2.20
N HIS A 71 -6.45 12.68 2.25
CA HIS A 71 -7.31 12.34 3.39
C HIS A 71 -7.32 10.82 3.61
N HIS A 72 -7.83 10.37 4.75
CA HIS A 72 -8.04 8.95 5.04
C HIS A 72 -9.47 8.64 5.42
N VAL A 73 -9.76 7.35 5.31
CA VAL A 73 -10.88 6.66 5.95
C VAL A 73 -10.31 5.57 6.85
N ASP A 74 -10.99 5.26 7.94
CA ASP A 74 -10.54 4.29 8.95
C ASP A 74 -11.65 3.28 9.24
N THR A 75 -11.31 2.10 9.73
CA THR A 75 -12.30 1.12 10.21
C THR A 75 -12.88 1.46 11.60
N TRP A 76 -12.93 2.75 11.91
CA TRP A 76 -13.34 3.30 13.20
C TRP A 76 -14.73 3.92 13.05
N GLY A 77 -15.76 3.08 13.17
CA GLY A 77 -17.14 3.55 13.21
C GLY A 77 -17.44 4.50 14.38
N SER A 78 -18.45 5.34 14.18
CA SER A 78 -19.09 6.11 15.26
C SER A 78 -20.50 5.55 15.55
N GLU A 79 -20.63 4.64 16.52
CA GLU A 79 -21.96 4.25 17.02
C GLU A 79 -22.54 5.34 17.95
N PRO A 80 -23.82 5.73 17.81
CA PRO A 80 -24.47 6.62 18.77
C PRO A 80 -24.68 5.89 20.11
N GLY A 81 -23.94 6.28 21.14
CA GLY A 81 -24.14 5.79 22.51
C GLY A 81 -25.49 6.21 23.12
N TRP A 82 -25.95 5.51 24.16
CA TRP A 82 -27.27 5.63 24.83
C TRP A 82 -27.66 7.06 25.28
N PHE A 83 -26.77 8.05 25.24
CA PHE A 83 -27.04 9.44 25.61
C PHE A 83 -26.62 10.48 24.56
N GLY A 84 -26.47 10.11 23.29
CA GLY A 84 -26.11 11.05 22.21
C GLY A 84 -24.64 11.49 22.21
N TRP A 85 -23.78 10.78 22.95
CA TRP A 85 -22.33 10.91 22.86
C TRP A 85 -21.82 9.80 21.94
N THR A 86 -21.21 10.16 20.82
CA THR A 86 -20.47 9.24 19.94
C THR A 86 -19.09 9.01 20.55
N SER A 87 -18.78 7.77 20.93
CA SER A 87 -17.41 7.36 21.22
C SER A 87 -16.94 6.52 20.04
N PRO A 88 -15.74 6.76 19.48
CA PRO A 88 -15.20 5.92 18.43
C PRO A 88 -15.10 4.48 18.96
N ILE A 89 -15.68 3.53 18.26
CA ILE A 89 -15.51 2.09 18.51
C ILE A 89 -14.91 1.53 17.24
N GLU A 90 -13.76 0.88 17.35
CA GLU A 90 -13.20 0.08 16.26
C GLU A 90 -14.20 -1.06 15.99
N ASP A 91 -15.00 -0.94 14.94
CA ASP A 91 -15.96 -1.95 14.52
C ASP A 91 -15.36 -2.90 13.46
N HIS A 92 -14.08 -2.67 13.13
CA HIS A 92 -13.28 -3.38 12.15
C HIS A 92 -13.97 -3.43 10.78
N LYS A 93 -14.67 -2.36 10.38
CA LYS A 93 -15.36 -2.28 9.10
C LYS A 93 -15.24 -0.91 8.49
N TYR A 94 -15.14 -0.87 7.17
CA TYR A 94 -15.42 0.36 6.44
C TYR A 94 -16.93 0.41 6.16
N ASP A 95 -17.53 1.59 6.33
CA ASP A 95 -18.92 1.78 5.96
C ASP A 95 -19.09 1.88 4.42
N ASP A 96 -20.34 1.83 3.96
CA ASP A 96 -20.65 1.89 2.52
C ASP A 96 -20.12 3.16 1.84
N SER A 97 -20.02 4.27 2.56
CA SER A 97 -19.53 5.55 2.05
C SER A 97 -18.00 5.58 1.97
N GLU A 98 -17.32 4.99 2.94
CA GLU A 98 -15.86 4.83 2.93
C GLU A 98 -15.42 3.85 1.85
N TRP A 99 -16.10 2.71 1.73
CA TRP A 99 -15.88 1.77 0.62
C TRP A 99 -16.10 2.43 -0.74
N LYS A 100 -17.13 3.27 -0.83
CA LYS A 100 -17.41 4.03 -2.06
C LYS A 100 -16.30 5.02 -2.36
N ASP A 101 -15.77 5.74 -1.37
CA ASP A 101 -14.70 6.71 -1.58
C ASP A 101 -13.39 6.04 -2.03
N ILE A 102 -13.02 4.93 -1.40
CA ILE A 102 -11.88 4.10 -1.83
C ILE A 102 -12.07 3.67 -3.29
N LYS A 103 -13.24 3.10 -3.63
CA LYS A 103 -13.54 2.62 -4.99
C LYS A 103 -13.53 3.72 -6.02
N ASP A 104 -14.27 4.81 -5.78
CA ASP A 104 -14.32 5.97 -6.68
C ASP A 104 -12.90 6.55 -6.86
N SER A 105 -12.07 6.57 -5.83
CA SER A 105 -10.70 7.10 -5.90
C SER A 105 -9.80 6.22 -6.77
N VAL A 106 -9.83 4.90 -6.59
CA VAL A 106 -9.11 3.95 -7.44
C VAL A 106 -9.58 4.05 -8.90
N GLU A 107 -10.89 4.08 -9.14
CA GLU A 107 -11.48 4.21 -10.49
C GLU A 107 -11.10 5.53 -11.18
N ASN A 108 -10.95 6.61 -10.42
CA ASN A 108 -10.53 7.92 -10.94
C ASN A 108 -9.00 8.07 -11.05
N GLY A 109 -8.22 7.01 -10.77
CA GLY A 109 -6.77 7.00 -10.89
C GLY A 109 -6.04 7.81 -9.82
N LYS A 110 -6.68 8.05 -8.67
CA LYS A 110 -6.03 8.67 -7.50
C LYS A 110 -5.13 7.66 -6.78
N PRO A 111 -4.03 8.10 -6.15
CA PRO A 111 -3.23 7.21 -5.31
C PRO A 111 -4.03 6.82 -4.06
N VAL A 112 -4.08 5.52 -3.77
CA VAL A 112 -4.75 4.96 -2.58
C VAL A 112 -3.80 3.97 -1.90
N VAL A 113 -3.65 4.10 -0.58
CA VAL A 113 -2.70 3.31 0.22
C VAL A 113 -3.37 2.78 1.48
N GLY A 114 -3.38 1.46 1.65
CA GLY A 114 -3.76 0.81 2.89
C GLY A 114 -2.56 0.63 3.82
N LEU A 115 -2.74 0.88 5.11
CA LEU A 115 -1.74 0.67 6.16
C LEU A 115 -2.06 -0.56 6.99
N THR A 116 -1.10 -1.45 7.23
CA THR A 116 -1.28 -2.66 8.06
C THR A 116 -1.24 -2.39 9.56
N ASN A 117 -2.10 -1.48 10.02
CA ASN A 117 -2.25 -1.09 11.41
C ASN A 117 -3.48 -1.72 12.10
N GLY A 118 -4.17 -2.67 11.45
CA GLY A 118 -5.30 -3.42 12.01
C GLY A 118 -4.90 -4.60 12.90
N ASP A 119 -5.77 -5.60 12.98
CA ASP A 119 -5.60 -6.81 13.79
C ASP A 119 -4.65 -7.82 13.12
N PHE A 120 -3.55 -8.14 13.80
CA PHE A 120 -2.58 -9.18 13.42
C PHE A 120 -2.43 -10.26 14.50
N SER A 121 -3.46 -10.48 15.30
CA SER A 121 -3.47 -11.48 16.39
C SER A 121 -3.24 -12.91 15.90
N ASP A 122 -3.54 -13.18 14.62
CA ASP A 122 -3.41 -14.48 13.97
C ASP A 122 -2.25 -14.58 12.97
N ASP A 123 -1.21 -13.75 13.12
CA ASP A 123 0.02 -13.70 12.30
C ASP A 123 -0.09 -13.02 10.92
N GLY A 124 -1.28 -12.60 10.51
CA GLY A 124 -1.53 -11.88 9.26
C GLY A 124 -1.61 -12.79 8.02
N THR A 125 -1.82 -14.09 8.21
CA THR A 125 -2.01 -15.03 7.10
C THR A 125 -3.42 -14.95 6.52
N VAL A 126 -3.51 -14.70 5.21
CA VAL A 126 -4.75 -14.59 4.44
C VAL A 126 -4.80 -15.60 3.29
N ASN A 127 -6.00 -15.95 2.82
CA ASN A 127 -6.16 -16.64 1.55
C ASN A 127 -6.23 -15.58 0.45
N ALA A 128 -5.34 -15.66 -0.53
CA ALA A 128 -5.21 -14.63 -1.56
C ALA A 128 -4.82 -15.24 -2.91
N ALA A 129 -5.09 -14.50 -3.97
CA ALA A 129 -4.47 -14.71 -5.27
C ALA A 129 -3.25 -13.79 -5.41
N SER A 130 -2.24 -14.22 -6.14
CA SER A 130 -1.06 -13.42 -6.48
C SER A 130 -0.78 -13.59 -7.97
N ASP A 131 -0.08 -12.63 -8.58
CA ASP A 131 0.41 -12.73 -9.96
C ASP A 131 1.49 -13.82 -10.04
N THR A 132 1.08 -15.05 -10.33
CA THR A 132 1.93 -16.25 -10.38
C THR A 132 2.50 -16.51 -11.76
N ASN A 133 1.90 -15.95 -12.80
CA ASN A 133 2.36 -16.09 -14.19
C ASN A 133 3.26 -14.91 -14.63
N GLY A 134 3.31 -13.82 -13.86
CA GLY A 134 4.18 -12.66 -14.04
C GLY A 134 3.71 -11.67 -15.11
N ASP A 135 2.42 -11.66 -15.44
CA ASP A 135 1.85 -10.82 -16.50
C ASP A 135 1.37 -9.44 -16.01
N GLY A 136 1.47 -9.19 -14.70
CA GLY A 136 1.19 -7.90 -14.07
C GLY A 136 -0.28 -7.67 -13.72
N LYS A 137 -1.13 -8.70 -13.76
CA LYS A 137 -2.54 -8.67 -13.32
C LYS A 137 -2.86 -9.91 -12.48
N ILE A 138 -4.05 -9.93 -11.87
CA ILE A 138 -4.55 -11.10 -11.13
C ILE A 138 -5.78 -11.67 -11.83
N ASP A 139 -5.65 -12.84 -12.46
CA ASP A 139 -6.74 -13.51 -13.18
C ASP A 139 -6.84 -15.03 -12.92
N THR A 140 -7.44 -15.39 -11.78
CA THR A 140 -7.62 -16.81 -11.35
C THR A 140 -8.51 -17.67 -12.26
N LYS A 141 -9.21 -17.10 -13.24
CA LYS A 141 -10.18 -17.82 -14.09
C LYS A 141 -9.90 -17.71 -15.59
N ASN A 142 -9.12 -16.73 -16.04
CA ASN A 142 -9.01 -16.40 -17.46
C ASN A 142 -7.53 -16.25 -17.84
N PRO A 143 -6.97 -17.12 -18.71
CA PRO A 143 -5.52 -17.25 -18.97
C PRO A 143 -4.85 -16.07 -19.70
N GLY A 144 -5.25 -14.82 -19.44
CA GLY A 144 -4.82 -13.66 -20.20
C GLY A 144 -5.11 -13.75 -21.71
N SER A 145 -4.72 -12.71 -22.46
CA SER A 145 -4.87 -12.73 -23.92
C SER A 145 -3.79 -13.56 -24.62
N ASN A 146 -2.72 -13.94 -23.90
CA ASN A 146 -1.58 -14.68 -24.44
C ASN A 146 -1.58 -16.17 -24.07
N GLY A 147 -2.59 -16.64 -23.33
CA GLY A 147 -2.67 -18.05 -22.91
C GLY A 147 -1.75 -18.40 -21.74
N GLU A 148 -1.38 -17.42 -20.91
CA GLU A 148 -0.68 -17.66 -19.64
C GLU A 148 -1.55 -18.54 -18.71
N ALA A 149 -0.94 -19.31 -17.81
CA ALA A 149 -1.74 -20.06 -16.84
C ALA A 149 -2.53 -19.09 -15.94
N PRO A 150 -3.78 -19.39 -15.56
CA PRO A 150 -4.50 -18.59 -14.57
C PRO A 150 -3.74 -18.50 -13.27
N ASP A 151 -3.92 -17.39 -12.55
CA ASP A 151 -3.27 -17.23 -11.25
C ASP A 151 -3.76 -18.22 -10.20
N GLU A 152 -2.83 -18.66 -9.37
CA GLU A 152 -3.12 -19.59 -8.28
C GLU A 152 -3.47 -18.86 -6.97
N GLU A 153 -4.52 -19.35 -6.31
CA GLU A 153 -4.86 -18.96 -4.94
C GLU A 153 -4.01 -19.75 -3.94
N GLY A 154 -3.63 -19.12 -2.83
CA GLY A 154 -2.82 -19.72 -1.80
C GLY A 154 -2.87 -18.95 -0.49
N LYS A 155 -2.08 -19.40 0.47
CA LYS A 155 -1.89 -18.69 1.73
C LYS A 155 -0.70 -17.75 1.64
N TYR A 156 -0.93 -16.49 2.01
CA TYR A 156 0.08 -15.44 2.01
C TYR A 156 0.09 -14.73 3.34
N ARG A 157 1.26 -14.25 3.75
CA ARG A 157 1.44 -13.48 4.97
C ARG A 157 1.59 -12.01 4.64
N LEU A 158 0.69 -11.18 5.15
CA LEU A 158 0.79 -9.73 5.05
C LEU A 158 1.92 -9.20 5.94
N VAL A 159 2.60 -8.15 5.49
CA VAL A 159 3.62 -7.46 6.28
C VAL A 159 2.92 -6.51 7.24
N GLY A 160 3.11 -6.71 8.55
CA GLY A 160 2.49 -5.89 9.59
C GLY A 160 2.60 -6.53 10.97
N GLY A 161 2.26 -5.79 12.01
CA GLY A 161 2.26 -6.30 13.39
C GLY A 161 3.64 -6.80 13.84
N ASP A 162 3.69 -8.01 14.43
CA ASP A 162 4.93 -8.69 14.85
C ASP A 162 5.49 -9.56 13.72
N TYR A 163 5.76 -8.96 12.57
CA TYR A 163 6.14 -9.69 11.36
C TYR A 163 7.47 -10.46 11.48
N ASP A 164 8.49 -9.79 12.02
CA ASP A 164 9.86 -10.32 12.11
C ASP A 164 10.06 -11.28 13.30
N HIS A 165 9.10 -11.33 14.24
CA HIS A 165 9.21 -12.05 15.52
C HIS A 165 10.51 -11.74 16.29
N ASP A 166 11.12 -10.57 16.04
CA ASP A 166 12.31 -10.13 16.75
C ASP A 166 11.86 -9.26 17.94
N PRO A 167 12.10 -9.68 19.19
CA PRO A 167 11.74 -8.88 20.36
C PRO A 167 12.46 -7.52 20.44
N LYS A 168 13.44 -7.26 19.56
CA LYS A 168 14.14 -5.99 19.44
C LYS A 168 13.52 -5.05 18.41
N THR A 169 12.70 -5.55 17.48
CA THR A 169 11.96 -4.70 16.55
C THR A 169 10.62 -4.35 17.16
N LYS A 170 10.21 -3.09 16.98
CA LYS A 170 8.85 -2.68 17.36
C LYS A 170 7.90 -3.23 16.30
N LYS A 171 6.67 -3.56 16.72
CA LYS A 171 5.58 -3.78 15.76
C LYS A 171 5.48 -2.58 14.84
N SER A 172 5.51 -2.82 13.54
CA SER A 172 5.47 -1.78 12.52
C SER A 172 4.29 -1.99 11.60
N SER A 173 3.70 -0.90 11.17
CA SER A 173 2.80 -0.89 10.02
C SER A 173 3.63 -0.96 8.73
N HIS A 174 3.01 -1.44 7.66
CA HIS A 174 3.55 -1.47 6.30
C HIS A 174 2.49 -0.93 5.33
N ALA A 175 2.93 -0.15 4.36
CA ALA A 175 2.05 0.46 3.37
C ALA A 175 1.91 -0.42 2.13
N TYR A 176 0.68 -0.63 1.68
CA TYR A 176 0.35 -1.27 0.41
C TYR A 176 -0.42 -0.31 -0.48
N THR A 177 -0.08 -0.24 -1.77
CA THR A 177 -0.88 0.52 -2.74
C THR A 177 -2.13 -0.29 -3.10
N VAL A 178 -3.32 0.30 -3.02
CA VAL A 178 -4.54 -0.29 -3.57
C VAL A 178 -4.55 0.00 -5.08
N VAL A 179 -4.58 -1.06 -5.89
CA VAL A 179 -4.48 -0.95 -7.36
C VAL A 179 -5.77 -1.34 -8.07
N ASP A 180 -6.64 -2.09 -7.42
CA ASP A 180 -7.97 -2.44 -7.94
C ASP A 180 -8.90 -2.82 -6.77
N ILE A 181 -10.21 -2.63 -6.95
CA ILE A 181 -11.22 -2.96 -5.95
C ILE A 181 -12.56 -3.31 -6.61
N ASP A 182 -13.11 -4.44 -6.22
CA ASP A 182 -14.47 -4.86 -6.58
C ASP A 182 -15.31 -5.06 -5.33
N ASP A 183 -16.54 -5.57 -5.47
CA ASP A 183 -17.49 -5.71 -4.36
C ASP A 183 -17.10 -6.83 -3.36
N GLU A 184 -16.17 -7.71 -3.72
CA GLU A 184 -15.71 -8.85 -2.89
C GLU A 184 -14.23 -8.74 -2.49
N TYR A 185 -13.40 -8.11 -3.32
CA TYR A 185 -11.94 -8.14 -3.19
C TYR A 185 -11.28 -6.77 -3.27
N VAL A 186 -10.10 -6.69 -2.66
CA VAL A 186 -9.15 -5.59 -2.82
C VAL A 186 -7.86 -6.16 -3.40
N THR A 187 -7.37 -5.57 -4.48
CA THR A 187 -6.05 -5.88 -5.05
C THR A 187 -5.04 -4.84 -4.60
N LEU A 188 -3.95 -5.33 -4.04
CA LEU A 188 -2.89 -4.55 -3.40
C LEU A 188 -1.56 -4.79 -4.10
N ARG A 189 -0.65 -3.84 -3.97
CA ARG A 189 0.76 -3.99 -4.32
C ARG A 189 1.63 -3.79 -3.10
N ASN A 190 2.36 -4.84 -2.73
CA ASN A 190 3.45 -4.76 -1.77
C ASN A 190 4.63 -3.99 -2.40
N PRO A 191 5.05 -2.84 -1.85
CA PRO A 191 6.19 -2.08 -2.38
C PRO A 191 7.51 -2.85 -2.34
N TRP A 192 7.63 -3.91 -1.53
CA TRP A 192 8.79 -4.81 -1.56
C TRP A 192 8.88 -5.64 -2.85
N GLY A 193 7.79 -5.76 -3.63
CA GLY A 193 7.79 -6.49 -4.90
C GLY A 193 7.77 -8.01 -4.74
N TRP A 194 7.49 -8.52 -3.54
CA TRP A 194 7.22 -9.93 -3.26
C TRP A 194 6.18 -10.08 -2.15
N ASN A 195 5.54 -11.25 -2.09
CA ASN A 195 4.64 -11.67 -1.02
C ASN A 195 5.21 -12.92 -0.35
N ASP A 196 5.24 -12.94 0.98
CA ASP A 196 5.69 -14.11 1.74
C ASP A 196 4.55 -15.13 1.84
N THR A 197 4.91 -16.41 1.82
CA THR A 197 4.00 -17.54 2.03
C THR A 197 4.45 -18.31 3.27
N PRO A 198 3.53 -18.83 4.10
CA PRO A 198 3.92 -19.55 5.32
C PRO A 198 4.84 -20.76 5.09
N ASN A 199 4.72 -21.42 3.92
CA ASN A 199 5.42 -22.69 3.65
C ASN A 199 6.39 -22.65 2.46
N ASP A 200 6.20 -21.75 1.49
CA ASP A 200 6.90 -21.79 0.19
C ASP A 200 7.88 -20.61 0.00
N GLY A 201 8.10 -19.80 1.04
CA GLY A 201 8.99 -18.64 0.99
C GLY A 201 8.38 -17.44 0.25
N ARG A 202 9.17 -16.77 -0.60
CA ARG A 202 8.81 -15.53 -1.30
C ARG A 202 8.28 -15.79 -2.71
N LYS A 203 7.13 -15.21 -3.04
CA LYS A 203 6.58 -15.14 -4.41
C LYS A 203 6.77 -13.73 -4.97
N GLY A 204 7.32 -13.61 -6.17
CA GLY A 204 7.62 -12.32 -6.80
C GLY A 204 6.37 -11.57 -7.28
N GLY A 205 6.56 -10.34 -7.77
CA GLY A 205 5.50 -9.51 -8.36
C GLY A 205 4.87 -8.53 -7.37
N GLY A 206 4.63 -8.97 -6.14
CA GLY A 206 4.10 -8.14 -5.05
C GLY A 206 2.62 -7.78 -5.20
N LEU A 207 1.95 -8.18 -6.29
CA LEU A 207 0.51 -8.06 -6.42
C LEU A 207 -0.17 -9.16 -5.59
N ILE A 208 -1.18 -8.79 -4.82
CA ILE A 208 -1.96 -9.71 -3.99
C ILE A 208 -3.42 -9.26 -3.97
N ARG A 209 -4.36 -10.17 -4.20
CA ARG A 209 -5.80 -9.92 -4.10
C ARG A 209 -6.36 -10.67 -2.89
N ILE A 210 -6.90 -9.91 -1.94
CA ILE A 210 -7.47 -10.41 -0.69
C ILE A 210 -8.96 -10.07 -0.63
N THR A 211 -9.70 -10.74 0.26
CA THR A 211 -11.10 -10.40 0.49
C THR A 211 -11.22 -9.01 1.14
N ARG A 212 -12.35 -8.33 0.95
CA ARG A 212 -12.66 -7.10 1.71
C ARG A 212 -12.64 -7.32 3.23
N GLU A 213 -13.08 -8.49 3.70
CA GLU A 213 -13.06 -8.86 5.12
C GLU A 213 -11.62 -8.92 5.66
N ASP A 214 -10.71 -9.58 4.94
CA ASP A 214 -9.29 -9.60 5.30
C ASP A 214 -8.66 -8.19 5.21
N TYR A 215 -9.12 -7.36 4.26
CA TYR A 215 -8.69 -5.98 4.16
C TYR A 215 -9.11 -5.17 5.39
N GLU A 216 -10.39 -5.16 5.75
CA GLU A 216 -10.92 -4.47 6.93
C GLU A 216 -10.22 -4.88 8.22
N LYS A 217 -9.95 -6.18 8.36
CA LYS A 217 -9.29 -6.72 9.54
C LYS A 217 -7.84 -6.22 9.67
N HIS A 218 -7.08 -6.24 8.58
CA HIS A 218 -5.64 -6.00 8.62
C HIS A 218 -5.25 -4.54 8.30
N PHE A 219 -6.10 -3.82 7.56
CA PHE A 219 -5.86 -2.47 7.08
C PHE A 219 -6.88 -1.50 7.68
N ALA A 220 -6.63 -1.06 8.91
CA ALA A 220 -7.55 -0.20 9.65
C ALA A 220 -7.53 1.27 9.21
N HIS A 221 -6.59 1.66 8.35
CA HIS A 221 -6.42 3.01 7.82
C HIS A 221 -6.14 2.94 6.32
N THR A 222 -6.88 3.70 5.54
CA THR A 222 -6.68 3.86 4.08
C THR A 222 -6.55 5.34 3.73
N SER A 223 -5.38 5.73 3.22
CA SER A 223 -5.11 7.09 2.72
C SER A 223 -5.41 7.22 1.23
N ILE A 224 -5.88 8.40 0.83
CA ILE A 224 -6.36 8.78 -0.50
C ILE A 224 -5.81 10.16 -0.86
N GLY A 225 -5.23 10.33 -2.06
CA GLY A 225 -4.63 11.59 -2.53
C GLY A 225 -5.22 12.20 -3.80
#